data_AF-A0A4R6XUP1-F1
#
_entry.id   AF-A0A4R6XUP1-F1
#
_cell.length_a   1.000
_cell.length_b   1.000
_cell.length_c   1.000
_cell.angle_alpha   90.00
_cell.angle_beta   90.00
_cell.angle_gamma   90.00
#
_symmetry.space_group_name_H-M   'P 1'
#
loop_
_entity.id
_entity.type
_entity.pdbx_description
1 polymer ?
#
loop_
_entity_poly.entity_id
_entity_poly.type
_entity_poly.pdbx_seq_one_letter_code
_entity_poly.pdbx_strand_id
1 'polypeptide(L)'
;MLRIIGIDPGSRFTGVGVIDTHNQKIQHVHHETVKCGDGDFPDRLKTIFVAVNELIKQYQPNEMAIETVFMAKNANAALKLGQARGAAICATVVNDIMVHEYAPKAIKQAVVGKGGADKAQVQYMVKLLLNMTEVVQNDAADGLAVAICHANNRWAQQRLVANNTSNWRKF
;
A
#
# COMPACT_ATOMS: atom_id res chain seq x y z
N MET A 1 12.92 -2.56 -13.52
CA MET A 1 11.50 -2.36 -13.18
C MET A 1 11.33 -2.84 -11.75
N LEU A 2 10.67 -2.07 -10.89
CA LEU A 2 10.48 -2.41 -9.48
C LEU A 2 9.01 -2.77 -9.26
N ARG A 3 8.75 -3.88 -8.58
CA ARG A 3 7.41 -4.29 -8.19
C ARG A 3 7.11 -3.94 -6.74
N ILE A 4 5.97 -3.29 -6.52
CA ILE A 4 5.52 -2.85 -5.20
C ILE A 4 4.18 -3.51 -4.90
N ILE A 5 4.03 -4.03 -3.68
CA ILE A 5 2.74 -4.43 -3.11
C ILE A 5 2.30 -3.39 -2.06
N GLY A 6 1.13 -2.78 -2.25
CA GLY A 6 0.50 -1.90 -1.28
C GLY A 6 -0.62 -2.61 -0.55
N ILE A 7 -0.69 -2.44 0.78
CA ILE A 7 -1.69 -3.08 1.64
C ILE A 7 -2.41 -2.02 2.46
N ASP A 8 -3.74 -2.05 2.42
CA ASP A 8 -4.62 -1.36 3.37
C ASP A 8 -5.26 -2.41 4.31
N PRO A 9 -4.69 -2.64 5.50
CA PRO A 9 -5.12 -3.71 6.40
C PRO A 9 -6.47 -3.37 7.04
N GLY A 10 -7.37 -4.35 7.06
CA GLY A 10 -8.61 -4.25 7.82
C GLY A 10 -9.06 -5.59 8.37
N SER A 11 -9.69 -5.57 9.55
CA SER A 11 -10.09 -6.80 10.27
C SER A 11 -11.20 -7.64 9.61
N ARG A 12 -11.74 -7.16 8.50
CA ARG A 12 -12.82 -7.79 7.73
C ARG A 12 -12.49 -7.83 6.24
N PHE A 13 -12.00 -6.70 5.74
CA PHE A 13 -11.54 -6.53 4.37
C PHE A 13 -10.14 -5.95 4.44
N THR A 14 -9.19 -6.57 3.74
CA THR A 14 -7.85 -6.05 3.55
C THR A 14 -7.66 -5.80 2.06
N GLY A 15 -7.41 -4.54 1.71
CA GLY A 15 -7.15 -4.13 0.34
C GLY A 15 -5.71 -4.44 -0.06
N VAL A 16 -5.51 -5.04 -1.23
CA VAL A 16 -4.17 -5.29 -1.78
C VAL A 16 -4.09 -4.77 -3.21
N GLY A 17 -3.01 -4.06 -3.51
CA GLY A 17 -2.69 -3.58 -4.84
C GLY A 17 -1.24 -3.88 -5.21
N VAL A 18 -1.00 -4.42 -6.40
CA VAL A 18 0.34 -4.67 -6.94
C VAL A 18 0.55 -3.80 -8.18
N ILE A 19 1.66 -3.08 -8.20
CA ILE A 19 2.06 -2.23 -9.31
C ILE A 19 3.52 -2.48 -9.68
N ASP A 20 3.83 -2.24 -10.95
CA ASP A 20 5.20 -2.11 -11.42
C ASP A 20 5.52 -0.62 -11.63
N THR A 21 6.73 -0.21 -11.25
CA THR A 21 7.20 1.15 -11.46
C THR A 21 8.57 1.20 -12.14
N HIS A 22 8.71 2.17 -13.01
CA HIS A 22 9.96 2.53 -13.67
C HIS A 22 10.02 4.05 -13.87
N ASN A 23 10.89 4.72 -13.12
CA ASN A 23 10.94 6.19 -13.01
C ASN A 23 9.59 6.75 -12.54
N GLN A 24 8.93 7.57 -13.37
CA GLN A 24 7.62 8.15 -13.10
C GLN A 24 6.46 7.29 -13.60
N LYS A 25 6.73 6.25 -14.38
CA LYS A 25 5.69 5.41 -14.96
C LYS A 25 5.29 4.35 -13.93
N ILE A 26 4.00 4.24 -13.71
CA ILE A 26 3.37 3.22 -12.87
C ILE A 26 2.46 2.39 -13.77
N GLN A 27 2.48 1.07 -13.59
CA GLN A 27 1.65 0.13 -14.31
C GLN A 27 0.93 -0.77 -13.31
N HIS A 28 -0.37 -0.97 -13.52
CA HIS A 28 -1.16 -1.92 -12.75
C HIS A 28 -0.70 -3.36 -13.05
N VAL A 29 -0.58 -4.19 -12.02
CA VAL A 29 -0.26 -5.62 -12.13
C VAL A 29 -1.42 -6.45 -11.61
N HIS A 30 -1.88 -6.17 -10.39
CA HIS A 30 -2.96 -6.91 -9.74
C HIS A 30 -3.63 -6.07 -8.65
N HIS A 31 -4.87 -6.38 -8.32
CA HIS A 31 -5.53 -5.86 -7.13
C HIS A 31 -6.58 -6.86 -6.66
N GLU A 32 -6.78 -6.94 -5.35
CA GLU A 32 -7.88 -7.71 -4.78
C GLU A 32 -8.27 -7.21 -3.37
N THR A 33 -9.42 -7.67 -2.91
CA THR A 33 -9.88 -7.46 -1.54
C THR A 33 -9.90 -8.81 -0.82
N VAL A 34 -8.99 -8.99 0.13
CA VAL A 34 -8.95 -10.17 0.98
C VAL A 34 -10.10 -10.09 1.97
N LYS A 35 -11.11 -10.95 1.77
CA LYS A 35 -12.21 -11.13 2.71
C LYS A 35 -11.75 -12.04 3.84
N CYS A 36 -11.59 -11.48 5.03
CA CYS A 36 -11.04 -12.21 6.17
C CYS A 36 -12.00 -13.29 6.71
N GLY A 37 -13.30 -13.19 6.36
CA GLY A 37 -14.36 -14.11 6.77
C GLY A 37 -15.10 -13.68 8.04
N ASP A 38 -16.05 -14.51 8.46
CA ASP A 38 -16.90 -14.31 9.65
C ASP A 38 -16.47 -15.14 10.87
N GLY A 39 -15.31 -15.81 10.77
CA GLY A 39 -14.71 -16.55 11.88
C GLY A 39 -14.29 -15.65 13.04
N ASP A 40 -13.69 -16.28 14.07
CA ASP A 40 -13.18 -15.53 15.20
C ASP A 40 -12.02 -14.59 14.79
N PHE A 41 -11.59 -13.73 15.72
CA PHE A 41 -10.57 -12.75 15.36
C PHE A 41 -9.20 -13.38 15.02
N PRO A 42 -8.68 -14.36 15.78
CA PRO A 42 -7.48 -15.12 15.41
C PRO A 42 -7.52 -15.77 14.02
N ASP A 43 -8.63 -16.42 13.66
CA ASP A 43 -8.78 -17.04 12.33
C ASP A 43 -8.69 -16.00 11.21
N ARG A 44 -9.27 -14.82 11.43
CA ARG A 44 -9.16 -13.71 10.48
C ARG A 44 -7.73 -13.20 10.33
N LEU A 45 -6.94 -13.17 11.40
CA LEU A 45 -5.52 -12.84 11.32
C LEU A 45 -4.74 -13.87 10.50
N LYS A 46 -5.05 -15.16 10.68
CA LYS A 46 -4.49 -16.25 9.85
C LYS A 46 -4.84 -16.05 8.38
N THR A 47 -6.10 -15.73 8.06
CA THR A 47 -6.53 -15.45 6.68
C THR A 47 -5.73 -14.31 6.05
N ILE A 48 -5.55 -13.20 6.77
CA ILE A 48 -4.74 -12.07 6.29
C ILE A 48 -3.30 -12.53 6.03
N PHE A 49 -2.68 -13.22 6.99
CA PHE A 49 -1.31 -13.68 6.87
C PHE A 49 -1.12 -14.61 5.66
N VAL A 50 -1.99 -15.61 5.52
CA VAL A 50 -1.92 -16.58 4.42
C VAL A 50 -2.11 -15.91 3.07
N ALA A 51 -3.16 -15.09 2.92
CA ALA A 51 -3.46 -14.42 1.66
C ALA A 51 -2.33 -13.48 1.22
N VAL A 52 -1.81 -12.65 2.14
CA VAL A 52 -0.69 -11.74 1.84
C VAL A 52 0.57 -12.52 1.46
N ASN A 53 0.87 -13.61 2.17
CA ASN A 53 2.02 -14.47 1.86
C ASN A 53 1.87 -15.16 0.49
N GLU A 54 0.67 -15.60 0.13
CA GLU A 54 0.38 -16.16 -1.20
C GLU A 54 0.58 -15.13 -2.30
N LEU A 55 0.07 -13.91 -2.13
CA LEU A 55 0.29 -12.82 -3.07
C LEU A 55 1.76 -12.46 -3.22
N ILE A 56 2.51 -12.44 -2.11
CA ILE A 56 3.96 -12.20 -2.16
C ILE A 56 4.66 -13.31 -2.96
N LYS A 57 4.32 -14.57 -2.70
CA LYS A 57 4.89 -15.71 -3.44
C LYS A 57 4.53 -15.68 -4.91
N GLN A 58 3.30 -15.29 -5.25
CA GLN A 58 2.81 -15.25 -6.61
C GLN A 58 3.42 -14.09 -7.41
N TYR A 59 3.42 -12.88 -6.84
CA TYR A 59 3.81 -11.67 -7.56
C TYR A 59 5.27 -11.28 -7.37
N GLN A 60 5.96 -11.83 -6.36
CA GLN A 60 7.37 -11.55 -6.05
C GLN A 60 7.68 -10.05 -6.01
N PRO A 61 6.98 -9.27 -5.15
CA PRO A 61 7.25 -7.84 -5.02
C PRO A 61 8.64 -7.60 -4.42
N ASN A 62 9.28 -6.50 -4.80
CA ASN A 62 10.56 -6.09 -4.24
C ASN A 62 10.39 -5.35 -2.91
N GLU A 63 9.30 -4.60 -2.79
CA GLU A 63 8.99 -3.76 -1.64
C GLU A 63 7.51 -3.82 -1.31
N MET A 64 7.19 -3.63 -0.03
CA MET A 64 5.85 -3.55 0.47
C MET A 64 5.60 -2.17 1.09
N ALA A 65 4.41 -1.63 0.85
CA ALA A 65 3.94 -0.40 1.46
C ALA A 65 2.64 -0.65 2.23
N ILE A 66 2.50 -0.01 3.40
CA ILE A 66 1.33 -0.15 4.25
C ILE A 66 0.92 1.19 4.88
N GLU A 67 -0.37 1.37 5.08
CA GLU A 67 -0.88 2.51 5.85
C GLU A 67 -0.52 2.40 7.35
N THR A 68 -0.16 3.54 7.95
CA THR A 68 0.03 3.67 9.40
C THR A 68 -1.32 3.86 10.10
N VAL A 69 -1.46 3.25 11.28
CA VAL A 69 -2.67 3.43 12.09
C VAL A 69 -2.56 4.75 12.86
N PHE A 70 -3.35 5.76 12.49
CA PHE A 70 -3.43 7.00 13.26
C PHE A 70 -4.64 7.01 14.21
N MET A 71 -4.36 7.15 15.51
CA MET A 71 -5.25 7.64 16.57
C MET A 71 -6.74 7.36 16.36
N ALA A 72 -7.14 6.08 16.44
CA ALA A 72 -8.56 5.74 16.35
C ALA A 72 -9.30 6.30 17.58
N LYS A 73 -10.50 6.85 17.36
CA LYS A 73 -11.39 7.31 18.45
C LYS A 73 -11.74 6.20 19.45
N ASN A 74 -11.62 4.94 19.02
CA ASN A 74 -11.92 3.75 19.82
C ASN A 74 -10.69 2.85 19.94
N ALA A 75 -10.19 2.68 21.16
CA ALA A 75 -9.00 1.87 21.46
C ALA A 75 -9.15 0.41 21.02
N ASN A 76 -10.35 -0.19 21.15
CA ASN A 76 -10.59 -1.58 20.75
C ASN A 76 -10.51 -1.76 19.23
N ALA A 77 -11.01 -0.79 18.46
CA ALA A 77 -10.88 -0.80 17.01
C ALA A 77 -9.42 -0.60 16.57
N ALA A 78 -8.69 0.30 17.24
CA ALA A 78 -7.27 0.51 17.02
C ALA A 78 -6.46 -0.78 17.23
N LEU A 79 -6.75 -1.50 18.32
CA LEU A 79 -6.04 -2.73 18.67
C LEU A 79 -6.28 -3.83 17.64
N LYS A 80 -7.53 -4.05 17.23
CA LYS A 80 -7.87 -5.03 16.19
C LYS A 80 -7.23 -4.67 14.84
N LEU A 81 -7.24 -3.40 14.48
CA LEU A 81 -6.58 -2.93 13.27
C LEU A 81 -5.05 -3.12 13.35
N GLY A 82 -4.45 -2.82 14.50
CA GLY A 82 -3.02 -3.05 14.75
C GLY A 82 -2.64 -4.53 14.65
N GLN A 83 -3.48 -5.44 15.13
CA GLN A 83 -3.28 -6.88 15.01
C GLN A 83 -3.39 -7.36 13.55
N ALA A 84 -4.41 -6.89 12.81
CA ALA A 84 -4.57 -7.20 11.37
C ALA A 84 -3.37 -6.69 10.55
N ARG A 85 -2.92 -5.47 10.84
CA ARG A 85 -1.71 -4.87 10.27
C ARG A 85 -0.47 -5.70 10.60
N GLY A 86 -0.32 -6.12 11.86
CA GLY A 86 0.77 -6.99 12.30
C GLY A 86 0.81 -8.31 11.51
N ALA A 87 -0.33 -8.93 11.27
CA ALA A 87 -0.41 -10.14 10.45
C ALA A 87 0.09 -9.93 9.02
N ALA A 88 -0.29 -8.82 8.37
CA ALA A 88 0.18 -8.48 7.02
C ALA A 88 1.69 -8.18 6.98
N ILE A 89 2.21 -7.47 7.97
CA ILE A 89 3.64 -7.17 8.09
C ILE A 89 4.44 -8.45 8.31
N CYS A 90 4.00 -9.31 9.22
CA CYS A 90 4.62 -10.61 9.47
C CYS A 90 4.66 -11.45 8.18
N ALA A 91 3.55 -11.54 7.43
CA ALA A 91 3.52 -12.24 6.15
C ALA A 91 4.51 -11.68 5.12
N THR A 92 4.87 -10.41 5.25
CA THR A 92 5.84 -9.74 4.38
C THR A 92 7.27 -10.03 4.80
N VAL A 93 7.63 -9.78 6.06
CA VAL A 93 9.02 -9.86 6.52
C VAL A 93 9.55 -11.29 6.58
N VAL A 94 8.69 -12.31 6.68
CA VAL A 94 9.12 -13.73 6.56
C VAL A 94 9.64 -14.10 5.17
N ASN A 95 9.40 -13.25 4.16
CA ASN A 95 9.93 -13.39 2.80
C ASN A 95 11.08 -12.40 2.51
N ASP A 96 11.68 -11.80 3.55
CA ASP A 96 12.79 -10.84 3.45
C ASP A 96 12.48 -9.57 2.63
N ILE A 97 11.20 -9.17 2.56
CA ILE A 97 10.75 -7.97 1.85
C ILE A 97 10.70 -6.77 2.81
N MET A 98 11.27 -5.64 2.39
CA MET A 98 11.22 -4.40 3.16
C MET A 98 9.81 -3.81 3.20
N VAL A 99 9.41 -3.37 4.40
CA VAL A 99 8.10 -2.75 4.65
C VAL A 99 8.29 -1.24 4.84
N HIS A 100 7.49 -0.46 4.10
CA HIS A 100 7.45 0.99 4.17
C HIS A 100 6.09 1.47 4.67
N GLU A 101 6.10 2.47 5.55
CA GLU A 101 4.88 2.91 6.21
C GLU A 101 4.51 4.34 5.79
N TYR A 102 3.22 4.57 5.54
CA TYR A 102 2.71 5.87 5.11
C TYR A 102 1.54 6.37 5.96
N ALA A 103 1.56 7.66 6.28
CA ALA A 103 0.41 8.31 6.90
C ALA A 103 -0.78 8.39 5.93
N PRO A 104 -2.04 8.26 6.39
CA PRO A 104 -3.23 8.44 5.54
C PRO A 104 -3.20 9.77 4.77
N LYS A 105 -2.74 10.84 5.42
CA LYS A 105 -2.55 12.15 4.77
C LYS A 105 -1.49 12.13 3.68
N ALA A 106 -0.41 11.37 3.85
CA ALA A 106 0.64 11.23 2.84
C ALA A 106 0.15 10.47 1.62
N ILE A 107 -0.66 9.41 1.81
CA ILE A 107 -1.29 8.66 0.72
C ILE A 107 -2.20 9.58 -0.11
N LYS A 108 -3.10 10.30 0.58
CA LYS A 108 -4.00 11.28 -0.07
C LYS A 108 -3.23 12.39 -0.80
N GLN A 109 -2.16 12.89 -0.20
CA GLN A 109 -1.31 13.90 -0.82
C GLN A 109 -0.61 13.35 -2.07
N ALA A 110 -0.09 12.12 -2.03
CA ALA A 110 0.65 11.52 -3.14
C ALA A 110 -0.24 11.11 -4.32
N VAL A 111 -1.50 10.76 -4.07
CA VAL A 111 -2.45 10.29 -5.10
C VAL A 111 -3.28 11.43 -5.68
N VAL A 112 -3.80 12.32 -4.82
CA VAL A 112 -4.74 13.39 -5.22
C VAL A 112 -4.08 14.78 -5.27
N GLY A 113 -2.91 14.95 -4.65
CA GLY A 113 -2.28 16.26 -4.49
C GLY A 113 -2.78 17.06 -3.29
N LYS A 114 -3.68 16.50 -2.47
CA LYS A 114 -4.21 17.13 -1.25
C LYS A 114 -4.40 16.12 -0.12
N GLY A 115 -3.71 16.30 1.00
CA GLY A 115 -3.79 15.40 2.16
C GLY A 115 -5.17 15.33 2.86
N GLY A 116 -6.07 16.27 2.56
CA GLY A 116 -7.45 16.29 3.04
C GLY A 116 -8.49 15.73 2.06
N ALA A 117 -8.07 15.06 0.99
CA ALA A 117 -8.98 14.48 0.00
C ALA A 117 -9.93 13.45 0.63
N ASP A 118 -11.13 13.36 0.06
CA ASP A 118 -12.09 12.30 0.40
C ASP A 118 -11.72 10.97 -0.27
N LYS A 119 -12.38 9.89 0.18
CA LYS A 119 -12.09 8.53 -0.30
C LYS A 119 -12.47 8.34 -1.77
N ALA A 120 -13.53 8.98 -2.24
CA ALA A 120 -13.97 8.88 -3.63
C ALA A 120 -12.98 9.55 -4.59
N GLN A 121 -12.40 10.68 -4.20
CA GLN A 121 -11.33 11.36 -4.94
C GLN A 121 -10.08 10.49 -5.08
N VAL A 122 -9.67 9.81 -4.00
CA VAL A 122 -8.54 8.88 -4.05
C VAL A 122 -8.82 7.77 -5.05
N GLN A 123 -9.99 7.12 -4.96
CA GLN A 123 -10.37 6.02 -5.85
C GLN A 123 -10.45 6.43 -7.32
N TYR A 124 -11.02 7.61 -7.60
CA TYR A 124 -11.06 8.17 -8.94
C TYR A 124 -9.66 8.39 -9.50
N MET A 125 -8.77 8.98 -8.69
CA MET A 125 -7.39 9.21 -9.09
C MET A 125 -6.60 7.93 -9.30
N VAL A 126 -6.79 6.90 -8.47
CA VAL A 126 -6.18 5.57 -8.67
C VAL A 126 -6.52 5.02 -10.04
N LYS A 127 -7.80 5.08 -10.43
CA LYS A 127 -8.24 4.62 -11.76
C LYS A 127 -7.56 5.39 -12.88
N LEU A 128 -7.48 6.72 -12.78
CA LEU A 128 -6.82 7.56 -13.77
C LEU A 128 -5.32 7.26 -13.88
N LEU A 129 -4.62 7.19 -12.74
CA LEU A 129 -3.17 6.98 -12.68
C LEU A 129 -2.75 5.60 -13.21
N LEU A 130 -3.62 4.61 -13.06
CA LEU A 130 -3.40 3.23 -13.52
C LEU A 130 -4.09 2.90 -14.85
N ASN A 131 -4.76 3.89 -15.47
CA ASN A 131 -5.53 3.73 -16.71
C ASN A 131 -6.53 2.56 -16.65
N MET A 132 -7.24 2.42 -15.52
CA MET A 132 -8.20 1.35 -15.29
C MET A 132 -9.58 1.75 -15.80
N THR A 133 -10.18 0.90 -16.63
CA THR A 133 -11.54 1.07 -17.16
C THR A 133 -12.61 0.45 -16.26
N GLU A 134 -12.22 -0.47 -15.38
CA GLU A 134 -13.15 -1.23 -14.53
C GLU A 134 -13.44 -0.57 -13.18
N VAL A 135 -14.55 -0.97 -12.57
CA VAL A 135 -14.91 -0.58 -11.21
C VAL A 135 -14.07 -1.38 -10.22
N VAL A 136 -13.05 -0.75 -9.65
CA VAL A 136 -12.25 -1.30 -8.56
C VAL A 136 -13.05 -1.28 -7.26
N GLN A 137 -13.03 -2.38 -6.50
CA GLN A 137 -13.60 -2.42 -5.15
C GLN A 137 -12.91 -1.41 -4.24
N ASN A 138 -13.66 -0.83 -3.30
CA ASN A 138 -13.18 0.27 -2.48
C ASN A 138 -11.89 -0.05 -1.74
N ASP A 139 -11.79 -1.23 -1.12
CA ASP A 139 -10.64 -1.62 -0.31
C ASP A 139 -9.42 -1.90 -1.21
N ALA A 140 -9.59 -2.61 -2.33
CA ALA A 140 -8.50 -2.84 -3.30
C ALA A 140 -7.93 -1.53 -3.87
N ALA A 141 -8.77 -0.50 -4.07
CA ALA A 141 -8.32 0.82 -4.49
C ALA A 141 -7.45 1.51 -3.43
N ASP A 142 -7.71 1.29 -2.14
CA ASP A 142 -6.86 1.81 -1.06
C ASP A 142 -5.49 1.12 -1.06
N GLY A 143 -5.44 -0.20 -1.26
CA GLY A 143 -4.17 -0.93 -1.45
C GLY A 143 -3.35 -0.42 -2.63
N LEU A 144 -3.99 -0.13 -3.78
CA LEU A 144 -3.34 0.52 -4.92
C LEU A 144 -2.87 1.95 -4.61
N ALA A 145 -3.65 2.72 -3.87
CA ALA A 145 -3.29 4.07 -3.45
C ALA A 145 -2.03 4.07 -2.57
N VAL A 146 -1.91 3.11 -1.65
CA VAL A 146 -0.72 2.90 -0.82
C VAL A 146 0.50 2.59 -1.69
N ALA A 147 0.36 1.69 -2.67
CA ALA A 147 1.44 1.34 -3.59
C ALA A 147 1.91 2.55 -4.42
N ILE A 148 0.97 3.33 -4.97
CA ILE A 148 1.25 4.56 -5.73
C ILE A 148 1.96 5.59 -4.85
N CYS A 149 1.51 5.76 -3.60
CA CYS A 149 2.15 6.67 -2.65
C CYS A 149 3.64 6.32 -2.47
N HIS A 150 3.92 5.03 -2.30
CA HIS A 150 5.29 4.54 -2.16
C HIS A 150 6.13 4.78 -3.43
N ALA A 151 5.61 4.45 -4.61
CA ALA A 151 6.29 4.70 -5.89
C ALA A 151 6.65 6.18 -6.07
N ASN A 152 5.70 7.09 -5.80
CA ASN A 152 5.90 8.53 -5.90
C ASN A 152 6.96 9.05 -4.92
N ASN A 153 6.91 8.57 -3.67
CA ASN A 153 7.87 8.97 -2.64
C ASN A 153 9.28 8.45 -2.95
N ARG A 154 9.41 7.20 -3.41
CA ARG A 154 10.68 6.62 -3.86
C ARG A 154 11.30 7.43 -5.00
N TRP A 155 10.51 7.76 -6.00
CA TRP A 155 10.96 8.59 -7.12
C TRP A 155 11.45 9.97 -6.66
N ALA A 156 10.69 10.63 -5.77
CA ALA A 156 11.09 11.92 -5.22
C ALA A 156 12.44 11.85 -4.47
N GLN A 157 12.64 10.82 -3.65
CA GLN A 157 13.90 10.61 -2.92
C GLN A 157 15.08 10.37 -3.87
N GLN A 158 14.91 9.55 -4.91
CA GLN A 158 15.95 9.31 -5.92
C GLN A 158 16.40 10.60 -6.62
N ARG A 159 15.46 11.49 -6.95
CA ARG A 159 15.78 12.81 -7.54
C ARG A 159 16.55 13.71 -6.59
N LEU A 160 16.17 13.75 -5.32
CA LEU A 160 16.86 14.57 -4.32
C LEU A 160 18.32 14.11 -4.15
N VAL A 161 18.56 12.80 -4.08
CA VAL A 161 19.92 12.24 -4.00
C VAL A 161 20.73 12.56 -5.26
N ALA A 162 20.17 12.35 -6.45
CA ALA A 162 20.84 12.63 -7.72
C ALA A 162 21.24 14.10 -7.86
N ASN A 163 20.33 15.02 -7.50
CA ASN A 163 20.59 16.46 -7.50
C ASN A 163 21.70 16.82 -6.51
N ASN A 164 21.69 16.22 -5.32
CA ASN A 164 22.71 16.50 -4.32
C ASN A 164 24.08 16.01 -4.80
N THR A 165 24.21 14.78 -5.31
CA THR A 165 25.49 14.27 -5.85
C THR A 165 26.05 15.08 -7.03
N SER A 166 25.18 15.71 -7.82
CA SER A 166 25.57 16.55 -8.94
C SER A 166 26.20 17.89 -8.49
N ASN A 167 25.85 18.39 -7.30
CA ASN A 167 26.43 19.60 -6.73
C ASN A 167 27.85 19.40 -6.19
N TRP A 168 28.22 18.20 -5.72
CA TRP A 168 29.56 17.92 -5.21
C TRP A 168 30.61 17.78 -6.31
N ARG A 169 30.20 17.43 -7.54
CA ARG A 169 31.08 17.37 -8.71
C ARG A 169 31.37 18.74 -9.34
N LYS A 170 30.83 19.82 -8.78
CA LYS A 170 31.06 21.21 -9.24
C LYS A 170 32.09 21.96 -8.37
N PHE A 171 32.77 21.27 -7.47
CA PHE A 171 33.87 21.78 -6.66
C PHE A 171 35.12 20.94 -6.89
#